data_AF-A0A2I0QVX0-F1
#
_entry.id   AF-A0A2I0QVX0-F1
#
_cell.length_a   1.000
_cell.length_b   1.000
_cell.length_c   1.000
_cell.angle_alpha   90.00
_cell.angle_beta   90.00
_cell.angle_gamma   90.00
#
_symmetry.space_group_name_H-M   'P 1'
#
loop_
_entity.id
_entity.type
_entity.pdbx_description
1 polymer ?
#
loop_
_entity_poly.entity_id
_entity_poly.type
_entity_poly.pdbx_seq_one_letter_code
_entity_poly.pdbx_strand_id
1 'polypeptide(L)' 'MSLEGNPLTPKNKETLQQQIEAVRKQMILIATEKGYTSQESVEVSQKLDDLLNEYQSIRREEESMLF' A
#
# COMPACT_ATOMS: atom_id res chain seq x y z
N MET A 1 -12.96 -21.22 19.61
CA MET A 1 -12.83 -19.75 19.68
C MET A 1 -11.71 -19.35 18.74
N SER A 2 -12.05 -19.18 17.47
CA SER A 2 -11.12 -18.63 16.48
C SER A 2 -11.45 -17.15 16.40
N LEU A 3 -10.49 -16.31 16.75
CA LEU A 3 -10.61 -14.86 16.59
C LEU A 3 -10.60 -14.60 15.08
N GLU A 4 -11.79 -14.51 14.50
CA GLU A 4 -12.01 -13.92 13.18
C GLU A 4 -11.36 -12.53 13.17
N GLY A 5 -10.62 -12.24 12.10
CA GLY A 5 -9.83 -11.02 11.94
C GLY A 5 -10.68 -9.78 12.20
N ASN A 6 -10.36 -9.09 13.30
CA ASN A 6 -10.95 -7.82 13.66
C ASN A 6 -10.48 -6.74 12.64
N PRO A 7 -11.37 -5.91 12.03
CA PRO A 7 -11.01 -5.15 10.84
C PRO A 7 -9.95 -4.06 11.02
N LEU A 8 -9.71 -3.54 12.23
CA LEU A 8 -8.90 -2.32 12.38
C LEU A 8 -8.05 -2.35 13.64
N THR A 9 -6.92 -3.08 13.61
CA THR A 9 -5.84 -2.80 14.56
C THR A 9 -4.90 -1.75 13.96
N PRO A 10 -4.50 -0.70 14.70
CA PRO A 10 -3.53 0.31 14.24
C PRO A 10 -2.25 -0.30 13.66
N LYS A 11 -1.89 -1.48 14.17
CA LYS A 11 -0.77 -2.31 13.73
C LYS A 11 -0.81 -2.66 12.24
N ASN A 12 -2.00 -2.87 11.66
CA ASN A 12 -2.15 -3.18 10.25
C ASN A 12 -1.92 -1.95 9.35
N LYS A 13 -2.39 -0.77 9.78
CA LYS A 13 -2.22 0.49 9.04
C LYS A 13 -0.76 0.96 9.02
N GLU A 14 -0.07 0.88 10.16
CA GLU A 14 1.37 1.17 10.23
C GLU A 14 2.18 0.22 9.35
N THR A 15 1.84 -1.07 9.37
CA THR A 15 2.48 -2.08 8.51
C THR A 15 2.23 -1.81 7.03
N LEU A 16 1.02 -1.36 6.66
CA LEU A 16 0.69 -0.98 5.30
C LEU A 16 1.45 0.28 4.84
N GLN A 17 1.56 1.29 5.69
CA GLN A 17 2.35 2.49 5.41
C GLN A 17 3.84 2.18 5.22
N GLN A 18 4.40 1.27 6.03
CA GLN A 18 5.78 0.80 5.86
C GLN A 18 5.99 0.08 4.53
N GLN A 19 5.03 -0.75 4.11
CA GLN A 19 5.07 -1.42 2.81
C GLN A 19 4.99 -0.43 1.65
N ILE A 20 4.10 0.57 1.73
CA ILE A 20 3.99 1.64 0.74
C ILE A 20 5.34 2.37 0.58
N GLU A 21 5.97 2.75 1.70
CA GLU A 21 7.24 3.47 1.64
C GLU A 21 8.40 2.58 1.11
N ALA A 22 8.42 1.29 1.45
CA ALA A 22 9.39 0.36 0.91
C ALA A 22 9.24 0.19 -0.61
N VAL A 23 8.02 -0.02 -1.09
CA VAL A 23 7.73 -0.18 -2.53
C VAL A 23 7.98 1.13 -3.29
N ARG A 24 7.65 2.28 -2.70
CA ARG A 24 7.97 3.60 -3.29
C ARG A 24 9.47 3.79 -3.50
N LYS A 25 10.30 3.43 -2.52
CA LYS A 25 11.76 3.49 -2.66
C LYS A 25 12.24 2.53 -3.75
N GLN A 26 11.70 1.32 -3.80
CA GLN A 26 12.03 0.34 -4.84
C GLN A 26 11.65 0.86 -6.23
N MET A 27 10.47 1.47 -6.40
CA MET A 27 10.04 2.08 -7.65
C MET A 27 11.01 3.15 -8.13
N ILE A 28 11.44 4.05 -7.23
CA ILE A 28 12.41 5.11 -7.57
C ILE A 28 13.73 4.50 -8.05
N LEU A 29 14.25 3.49 -7.35
CA LEU A 29 15.48 2.81 -7.73
C LEU A 29 15.36 2.15 -9.10
N ILE A 30 14.32 1.33 -9.32
CA ILE A 30 14.10 0.64 -10.60
C ILE A 30 13.88 1.64 -11.73
N ALA A 31 13.09 2.68 -11.52
CA ALA A 31 12.88 3.71 -12.54
C ALA A 31 14.15 4.51 -12.87
N THR A 32 15.03 4.71 -11.87
CA THR A 32 16.33 5.36 -12.07
C THR A 32 17.28 4.46 -12.87
N GLU A 33 17.28 3.16 -12.60
CA GLU A 33 18.20 2.21 -13.25
C GLU A 33 17.72 1.72 -14.62
N LYS A 34 16.41 1.50 -14.77
CA LYS A 34 15.80 0.80 -15.93
C LYS A 34 14.89 1.71 -16.75
N GLY A 35 14.56 2.89 -16.23
CA GLY A 35 13.64 3.83 -16.87
C GLY A 35 12.18 3.55 -16.50
N TYR A 36 11.39 4.62 -16.38
CA TYR A 36 10.00 4.59 -15.94
C TYR A 36 9.06 3.73 -16.80
N THR A 37 9.40 3.48 -18.06
CA THR A 37 8.60 2.65 -18.98
C THR A 37 9.10 1.21 -19.06
N SER A 38 10.11 0.83 -18.27
CA SER A 38 10.54 -0.56 -18.19
C SER A 38 9.41 -1.42 -17.60
N GLN A 39 9.31 -2.66 -18.06
CA GLN A 39 8.33 -3.61 -17.55
C GLN A 39 8.40 -3.72 -16.02
N GLU A 40 9.61 -3.71 -15.44
CA GLU A 40 9.81 -3.76 -14.01
C GLU A 40 9.35 -2.49 -13.28
N SER A 41 9.56 -1.31 -13.86
CA SER A 41 9.01 -0.06 -13.32
C SER A 41 7.49 -0.04 -13.34
N VAL A 42 6.88 -0.64 -14.37
CA VAL A 42 5.42 -0.76 -14.50
C VAL A 42 4.86 -1.76 -13.48
N GLU A 43 5.54 -2.89 -13.25
CA GLU A 43 5.11 -3.88 -12.26
C GLU A 43 5.20 -3.34 -10.83
N VAL A 44 6.28 -2.64 -10.49
CA VAL A 44 6.42 -2.04 -9.16
C VAL A 44 5.47 -0.87 -8.94
N SER A 45 5.11 -0.11 -9.99
CA SER A 45 4.10 0.94 -9.87
C SER A 45 2.70 0.38 -9.64
N GLN A 46 2.33 -0.71 -10.31
CA GLN A 46 1.05 -1.39 -10.08
C GLN A 46 0.95 -1.89 -8.64
N LYS A 47 2.03 -2.50 -8.13
CA LYS A 47 2.09 -2.93 -6.72
C LYS A 47 1.94 -1.76 -5.75
N LEU A 48 2.55 -0.61 -6.05
CA LEU A 48 2.39 0.59 -5.23
C LEU A 48 0.94 1.09 -5.24
N ASP A 49 0.31 1.10 -6.41
CA ASP A 49 -1.08 1.53 -6.58
C ASP A 49 -2.05 0.62 -5.80
N ASP A 50 -1.84 -0.70 -5.80
CA ASP A 50 -2.64 -1.65 -5.03
C ASP A 50 -2.59 -1.36 -3.51
N LEU A 51 -1.39 -1.12 -2.98
CA LEU A 51 -1.20 -0.79 -1.56
C LEU A 51 -1.84 0.57 -1.20
N LEU A 52 -1.75 1.55 -2.11
CA LEU A 52 -2.40 2.85 -1.93
C LEU A 52 -3.93 2.72 -1.95
N ASN A 53 -4.47 1.88 -2.83
CA ASN A 53 -5.90 1.62 -2.92
C ASN A 53 -6.43 0.95 -1.65
N GLU A 54 -5.70 -0.03 -1.10
CA GLU A 54 -6.03 -0.67 0.18
C GLU A 54 -6.03 0.36 1.33
N TYR A 55 -4.98 1.19 1.41
CA TYR A 55 -4.88 2.23 2.43
C TYR A 55 -6.01 3.25 2.33
N GLN A 56 -6.38 3.65 1.11
CA GLN A 56 -7.52 4.53 0.88
C GLN A 56 -8.85 3.88 1.28
N SER A 57 -9.04 2.57 1.05
CA SER A 57 -10.25 1.87 1.49
C SER A 57 -10.39 1.92 3.00
N ILE A 58 -9.32 1.57 3.73
CA ILE A 58 -9.25 1.62 5.19
C ILE A 58 -9.59 3.03 5.70
N ARG A 59 -9.00 4.06 5.08
CA ARG A 59 -9.28 5.45 5.44
C ARG A 59 -10.73 5.86 5.19
N ARG A 60 -11.33 5.45 4.07
CA ARG A 60 -12.73 5.74 3.76
C ARG A 60 -13.68 5.06 4.73
N GLU A 61 -13.38 3.83 5.15
CA GLU A 61 -14.15 3.12 6.17
C GLU A 61 -14.08 3.83 7.53
N GLU A 62 -12.89 4.25 7.97
CA GLU A 62 -12.71 5.07 9.18
C GLU A 62 -13.54 6.37 9.11
N GLU A 63 -13.47 7.10 8.00
CA GLU A 63 -14.22 8.35 7.79
C GLU A 63 -15.74 8.12 7.76
N SER A 64 -16.20 6.97 7.23
CA SER A 64 -17.62 6.62 7.18
C SER A 64 -18.19 6.18 8.54
N MET A 65 -17.34 5.69 9.46
CA MET A 65 -17.76 5.36 10.84
C MET A 65 -17.85 6.58 11.76
N LEU A 66 -17.38 7.75 11.30
CA LEU A 66 -17.35 9.00 12.06
C LEU A 66 -18.62 9.86 11.90
N PHE A 67 -19.57 9.43 11.06
CA PHE A 67 -20.85 10.10 10.78
C PHE A 67 -22.03 9.12 10.89
#